data_AF-A0A940H8K5-F1
#
_entry.id   AF-A0A940H8K5-F1
#
_cell.length_a   1.000
_cell.length_b   1.000
_cell.length_c   1.000
_cell.angle_alpha   90.00
_cell.angle_beta   90.00
_cell.angle_gamma   90.00
#
_symmetry.space_group_name_H-M   'P 1'
#
loop_
_entity.id
_entity.type
_entity.pdbx_description
1 polymer ?
#
loop_
_entity_poly.entity_id
_entity_poly.type
_entity_poly.pdbx_seq_one_letter_code
_entity_poly.pdbx_strand_id
1 'polypeptide(L)' 'MPIIATIMNSTTGQPIQKMSFGRMPKPWASFNLETGELVKADRVEVGKPAPGKVVVPVSVWVTPKG' A
#
# COMPACT_ATOMS: atom_id res chain seq x y z
N MET A 1 6.33 15.20 3.86
CA MET A 1 6.83 13.90 4.38
C MET A 1 6.25 12.79 3.51
N PRO A 2 7.07 11.86 3.00
CA PRO A 2 6.57 10.74 2.21
C PRO A 2 5.74 9.79 3.06
N ILE A 3 4.71 9.19 2.46
CA ILE A 3 3.89 8.15 3.09
C ILE A 3 4.50 6.82 2.71
N ILE A 4 5.00 6.09 3.70
CA ILE A 4 5.48 4.72 3.50
C ILE A 4 4.28 3.79 3.69
N ALA A 5 3.82 3.19 2.62
CA ALA A 5 2.74 2.22 2.65
C ALA A 5 3.25 0.79 2.41
N THR A 6 2.61 -0.17 3.05
CA THR A 6 2.81 -1.59 2.77
C THR A 6 1.85 -2.01 1.68
N ILE A 7 2.36 -2.53 0.58
CA ILE A 7 1.54 -3.09 -0.49
C ILE A 7 1.17 -4.51 -0.08
N MET A 8 -0.13 -4.79 -0.04
CA MET A 8 -0.72 -6.04 0.41
C MET A 8 -1.38 -6.74 -0.78
N ASN A 9 -1.20 -8.05 -0.88
CA ASN A 9 -1.92 -8.88 -1.84
C ASN A 9 -3.32 -9.18 -1.29
N SER A 10 -4.36 -8.76 -2.00
CA SER A 10 -5.77 -9.00 -1.65
C SER A 10 -6.17 -10.48 -1.70
N THR A 11 -5.54 -11.27 -2.57
CA THR A 11 -5.80 -12.70 -2.77
C THR A 11 -5.18 -13.53 -1.67
N THR A 12 -3.93 -13.24 -1.28
CA THR A 12 -3.20 -14.07 -0.29
C THR A 12 -3.23 -13.51 1.13
N GLY A 13 -3.59 -12.24 1.30
CA GLY A 13 -3.51 -11.56 2.60
C GLY A 13 -2.09 -11.18 3.02
N GLN A 14 -1.09 -11.41 2.18
CA GLN A 14 0.33 -11.24 2.53
C GLN A 14 0.91 -9.92 2.01
N PRO A 15 1.90 -9.35 2.71
CA PRO A 15 2.62 -8.18 2.21
C PRO A 15 3.47 -8.56 0.99
N ILE A 16 3.42 -7.72 -0.04
CA ILE A 16 4.24 -7.84 -1.26
C ILE A 16 5.53 -7.05 -1.09
N GLN A 17 5.42 -5.75 -0.78
CA GLN A 17 6.56 -4.83 -0.65
C GLN A 17 6.16 -3.58 0.15
N LYS A 18 7.12 -2.69 0.41
CA LYS A 18 6.84 -1.33 0.92
C LYS A 18 7.12 -0.31 -0.17
N MET A 19 6.28 0.71 -0.27
CA MET A 19 6.42 1.75 -1.28
C MET A 19 6.23 3.13 -0.65
N SER A 20 7.06 4.08 -1.08
CA SER A 20 6.98 5.47 -0.68
C SER A 20 6.11 6.24 -1.67
N PHE A 21 5.06 6.88 -1.16
CA PHE A 21 4.18 7.76 -1.94
C PHE A 21 4.40 9.22 -1.54
N GLY A 22 4.46 10.12 -2.52
CA GLY A 22 4.56 11.57 -2.25
C GLY A 22 3.30 12.18 -1.62
N ARG A 23 2.16 11.48 -1.72
CA ARG A 23 0.84 11.87 -1.18
C ARG A 23 0.03 10.61 -0.86
N MET A 24 -1.11 10.75 -0.17
CA MET A 24 -1.97 9.62 0.14
C MET A 24 -2.43 8.93 -1.15
N PRO A 25 -2.17 7.61 -1.33
CA PRO A 25 -2.65 6.89 -2.50
C PRO A 25 -4.18 6.85 -2.50
N LYS A 26 -4.78 7.00 -3.69
CA LYS A 26 -6.23 6.85 -3.85
C LYS A 26 -6.58 5.36 -3.94
N PRO A 27 -7.78 4.93 -3.49
CA PRO A 27 -8.24 3.53 -3.59
C PRO A 27 -8.39 2.97 -5.01
N TRP A 28 -8.07 3.74 -6.05
CA TRP A 28 -8.11 3.35 -7.46
C TRP A 28 -6.85 3.82 -8.21
N ALA A 29 -5.78 4.15 -7.48
CA ALA A 29 -4.52 4.55 -8.07
C ALA A 29 -3.83 3.36 -8.74
N SER A 30 -3.28 3.58 -9.94
CA SER A 30 -2.42 2.60 -10.61
C SER A 30 -0.96 2.93 -10.37
N PHE A 31 -0.14 1.91 -10.12
CA PHE A 31 1.30 2.03 -9.91
C PHE A 31 2.00 0.72 -10.28
N ASN A 32 3.29 0.80 -10.56
CA ASN A 32 4.09 -0.39 -10.82
C ASN A 32 4.64 -0.94 -9.51
N LEU A 33 4.53 -2.26 -9.32
CA LEU A 33 5.28 -2.99 -8.30
C LEU A 33 6.77 -2.99 -8.62
N GLU A 34 7.60 -3.36 -7.65
CA GLU A 34 9.05 -3.58 -7.84
C GLU A 34 9.34 -4.64 -8.90
N THR A 35 8.41 -5.57 -9.12
CA THR A 35 8.46 -6.57 -10.20
C THR A 35 8.27 -5.98 -11.60
N GLY A 36 7.86 -4.71 -11.71
CA GLY A 36 7.46 -4.06 -12.96
C GLY A 36 5.99 -4.27 -13.33
N GLU A 37 5.23 -5.02 -12.54
CA GLU A 37 3.82 -5.27 -12.77
C GLU A 37 2.97 -4.03 -12.49
N LEU A 38 2.16 -3.60 -13.46
CA LEU A 38 1.19 -2.52 -13.27
C LEU A 38 -0.04 -3.05 -12.53
N VAL A 39 -0.20 -2.61 -11.28
CA VAL A 39 -1.34 -2.93 -10.43
C VAL A 39 -2.22 -1.71 -10.22
N LYS A 40 -3.48 -1.96 -9.86
CA LYS A 40 -4.43 -0.95 -9.40
C LYS A 40 -4.74 -1.22 -7.93
N ALA A 41 -4.72 -0.18 -7.11
CA ALA A 41 -5.22 -0.26 -5.75
C ALA A 41 -6.70 -0.68 -5.78
N ASP A 42 -7.04 -1.66 -4.94
CA ASP A 42 -8.42 -2.07 -4.67
C ASP A 42 -8.99 -1.29 -3.49
N ARG A 43 -8.16 -1.10 -2.45
CA ARG A 43 -8.48 -0.30 -1.28
C ARG A 43 -7.21 0.19 -0.59
N VAL A 44 -7.37 1.28 0.15
CA VAL A 44 -6.32 1.84 1.01
C VAL A 44 -6.84 1.82 2.44
N GLU A 45 -6.08 1.20 3.32
CA GLU A 45 -6.36 1.10 4.74
C GLU A 45 -5.35 1.96 5.49
N VAL A 46 -5.87 2.87 6.32
CA VAL A 46 -5.06 3.74 7.17
C VAL A 46 -5.29 3.28 8.60
N GLY A 47 -4.27 2.65 9.19
CA GLY A 47 -4.38 2.11 10.54
C GLY A 47 -4.26 3.20 11.61
N LYS A 48 -4.36 2.79 12.87
CA LYS A 48 -4.07 3.66 14.00
C LYS A 48 -2.56 3.60 14.32
N PRO A 49 -1.89 4.73 14.59
CA PRO A 49 -0.51 4.69 15.06
C PRO A 49 -0.44 3.93 16.39
N ALA A 50 0.62 3.15 16.57
CA ALA A 50 0.87 2.48 17.85
C ALA A 50 1.05 3.51 18.98
N PRO A 51 0.70 3.20 20.23
CA PRO A 51 0.94 4.10 21.36
C PRO A 51 2.40 4.58 21.39
N GLY A 52 2.61 5.89 21.51
CA GLY A 52 3.95 6.50 21.50
C GLY A 52 4.59 6.66 20.12
N LYS A 53 3.92 6.28 19.02
CA LYS A 53 4.38 6.53 17.64
C LYS A 53 3.50 7.58 16.96
N VAL A 54 4.11 8.42 16.13
CA VAL A 54 3.41 9.44 15.31
C VAL A 54 3.15 8.93 13.90
N VAL A 55 3.91 7.95 13.44
CA VAL A 55 3.79 7.41 12.08
C VAL A 55 2.57 6.49 11.98
N VAL A 56 1.66 6.87 11.10
CA VAL A 56 0.44 6.12 10.79
C VAL A 56 0.77 5.01 9.79
N PRO A 57 0.45 3.74 10.06
CA PRO A 57 0.64 2.67 9.09
C PRO A 57 -0.40 2.81 7.97
N VAL A 58 0.07 2.74 6.72
CA VAL A 58 -0.80 2.70 5.54
C VAL A 58 -0.60 1.37 4.83
N SER A 59 -1.70 0.70 4.51
CA SER A 59 -1.71 -0.54 3.73
C SER A 59 -2.49 -0.31 2.44
N VAL A 60 -1.86 -0.57 1.29
CA VAL A 60 -2.51 -0.51 -0.01
C VAL A 60 -2.74 -1.93 -0.49
N TRP A 61 -4.00 -2.31 -0.64
CA TRP A 61 -4.37 -3.63 -1.11
C TRP A 61 -4.48 -3.62 -2.63
N VAL A 62 -3.84 -4.59 -3.26
CA VAL A 62 -3.86 -4.79 -4.71
C VAL A 62 -4.11 -6.25 -5.02
N THR A 63 -4.68 -6.51 -6.19
CA THR A 63 -4.84 -7.85 -6.76
C THR A 63 -3.83 -8.00 -7.91
N PRO A 64 -2.67 -8.65 -7.69
CA PRO A 64 -1.72 -8.93 -8.77
C PRO A 64 -2.36 -9.87 -9.80
N LYS A 65 -1.96 -9.72 -11.06
CA LYS A 65 -2.48 -10.48 -12.20
C LYS A 65 -2.05 -11.94 -12.20
N GLY A 66 -1.08 -12.32 -11.38
CA GLY A 66 -0.54 -13.68 -11.29
C GLY A 66 0.50 -13.98 -12.35
#